data_AF-A0A1Q2YYG1-F1
#
_entry.id   AF-A0A1Q2YYG1-F1
#
_cell.length_a   1.000
_cell.length_b   1.000
_cell.length_c   1.000
_cell.angle_alpha   90.00
_cell.angle_beta   90.00
_cell.angle_gamma   90.00
#
_symmetry.space_group_name_H-M   'P 1'
#
loop_
_entity.id
_entity.type
_entity.pdbx_description
1 polymer ?
#
loop_
_entity_poly.entity_id
_entity_poly.type
_entity_poly.pdbx_seq_one_letter_code
_entity_poly.pdbx_strand_id
1 'polypeptide(L)'
;MPRAVVARAESVLAALEARAKGLDPLEEELPLLRAARPDPVDPAPQHFSPGVAWDGRFHTDPEPAAPDKALRESLEAMDPDAMSPREALEALYRLKSLAGAAEVTVKSPQPILSSR
;
A
#
# COMPACT_ATOMS: atom_id res chain seq x y z
N MET A 1 -15.36 14.87 10.55
CA MET A 1 -15.36 13.90 11.67
C MET A 1 -16.28 14.38 12.79
N PRO A 2 -17.04 13.51 13.47
CA PRO A 2 -17.90 13.91 14.58
C PRO A 2 -17.10 14.45 15.77
N ARG A 3 -17.54 15.54 16.41
CA ARG A 3 -16.82 16.16 17.55
C ARG A 3 -16.65 15.23 18.75
N ALA A 4 -17.59 14.33 18.97
CA ALA A 4 -17.51 13.33 20.04
C ALA A 4 -16.31 12.38 19.87
N VAL A 5 -15.92 12.08 18.62
CA VAL A 5 -14.75 11.23 18.33
C VAL A 5 -13.45 11.96 18.67
N VAL A 6 -13.37 13.25 18.36
CA VAL A 6 -12.19 14.08 18.68
C VAL A 6 -12.02 14.23 20.19
N ALA A 7 -13.08 14.55 20.93
CA ALA A 7 -13.03 14.68 22.39
C ALA A 7 -12.60 13.36 23.08
N ARG A 8 -13.03 12.22 22.56
CA ARG A 8 -12.59 10.91 23.06
C ARG A 8 -11.12 10.66 22.77
N ALA A 9 -10.65 11.01 21.57
CA ALA A 9 -9.24 10.85 21.19
C ALA A 9 -8.32 11.72 22.08
N GLU A 10 -8.72 12.97 22.35
CA GLU A 10 -7.99 13.86 23.27
C GLU A 10 -7.89 13.27 24.68
N SER A 11 -8.99 12.71 25.21
CA SER A 11 -8.97 12.06 26.52
C SER A 11 -8.05 10.83 26.57
N VAL A 12 -8.02 10.02 25.51
CA VAL A 12 -7.12 8.86 25.41
C VAL A 12 -5.66 9.31 25.32
N LEU A 13 -5.38 10.34 24.51
CA LEU A 13 -4.03 10.89 24.38
C LEU A 13 -3.51 11.40 25.73
N ALA A 14 -4.32 12.18 26.45
CA ALA A 14 -3.96 12.68 27.77
C ALA A 14 -3.68 11.54 28.77
N ALA A 15 -4.46 10.45 28.73
CA ALA A 15 -4.24 9.29 29.58
C ALA A 15 -2.92 8.55 29.23
N LEU A 16 -2.58 8.47 27.94
CA LEU A 16 -1.33 7.86 27.48
C LEU A 16 -0.12 8.72 27.84
N GLU A 17 -0.20 10.04 27.67
CA GLU A 17 0.88 10.98 28.05
C GLU A 17 1.13 10.96 29.55
N ALA A 18 0.06 10.94 30.36
CA ALA A 18 0.18 10.82 31.81
C ALA A 18 0.85 9.51 32.22
N ARG A 19 0.58 8.40 31.52
CA ARG A 19 1.22 7.11 31.75
C ARG A 19 2.67 7.08 31.25
N ALA A 20 2.97 7.76 30.14
CA ALA A 20 4.30 7.84 29.56
C ALA A 20 5.24 8.73 30.38
N LYS A 21 4.69 9.68 31.13
CA LYS A 21 5.45 10.62 31.97
C LYS A 21 6.22 9.87 33.06
N GLY A 22 7.54 9.80 32.90
CA GLY A 22 8.46 9.16 33.83
C GLY A 22 9.02 7.81 33.36
N LEU A 23 8.67 7.36 32.15
CA LEU A 23 9.50 6.38 31.45
C LEU A 23 10.70 7.10 30.81
N ASP A 24 11.88 6.51 30.91
CA ASP A 24 13.03 6.93 30.10
C ASP A 24 12.67 6.76 28.61
N PRO A 25 13.15 7.63 27.71
CA PRO A 25 12.92 7.46 26.29
C PRO A 25 13.44 6.08 25.87
N LEU A 26 12.52 5.21 25.45
CA LEU A 26 12.76 3.82 25.03
C LEU A 26 13.80 3.69 23.90
N GLU A 27 14.28 4.81 23.34
CA GLU A 27 15.33 4.90 22.33
C GLU A 27 16.70 4.42 22.83
N GLU A 28 17.03 4.64 24.11
CA GLU A 28 18.30 4.17 24.70
C GLU A 28 18.23 2.69 25.13
N GLU A 29 17.05 2.21 25.54
CA GLU A 29 16.87 0.85 26.04
C GLU A 29 16.51 -0.19 24.96
N LEU A 30 16.16 0.23 23.74
CA LEU A 30 15.78 -0.68 22.65
C LEU A 30 16.58 -0.40 21.36
N PRO A 31 17.83 -0.90 21.27
CA PRO A 31 18.68 -0.77 20.09
C PRO A 31 18.01 -1.22 18.77
N LEU A 32 17.06 -2.17 18.85
CA LEU A 32 16.31 -2.68 17.69
C LEU A 32 15.29 -1.66 17.13
N LEU A 33 14.73 -0.78 17.96
CA LEU A 33 13.83 0.30 17.49
C LEU A 33 14.62 1.45 16.85
N ARG A 34 15.86 1.68 17.29
CA ARG A 34 16.76 2.65 16.67
C ARG A 34 17.11 2.29 15.23
N ALA A 35 17.19 1.00 14.92
CA ALA A 35 17.42 0.47 13.57
C ALA A 35 16.17 0.49 12.69
N ALA A 36 14.96 0.61 13.27
CA ALA A 36 13.70 0.69 12.55
C ALA A 36 13.32 2.15 12.17
N ARG A 37 14.21 3.12 12.42
CA ARG A 37 14.02 4.49 11.97
C ARG A 37 14.11 4.48 10.44
N PRO A 38 13.05 4.84 9.70
CA PRO A 38 13.11 4.87 8.24
C PRO A 38 14.18 5.88 7.82
N ASP A 39 15.07 5.46 6.93
CA ASP A 39 16.03 6.37 6.31
C ASP A 39 15.25 7.45 5.55
N PRO A 40 15.61 8.74 5.66
CA PRO A 40 14.92 9.81 4.93
C PRO A 40 15.06 9.71 3.40
N VAL A 41 15.83 8.74 2.90
CA VAL A 41 16.10 8.49 1.49
C VAL A 41 15.51 7.15 1.02
N ASP A 42 14.92 6.34 1.90
CA ASP A 42 14.16 5.19 1.46
C ASP A 42 12.86 5.68 0.81
N PRO A 43 12.60 5.38 -0.49
CA PRO A 43 11.30 5.63 -1.04
C PRO A 43 10.31 4.82 -0.20
N ALA A 44 9.35 5.51 0.41
CA ALA A 44 8.33 4.93 1.28
C ALA A 44 7.85 3.58 0.73
N PRO A 45 7.61 2.56 1.60
CA PRO A 45 7.20 1.23 1.16
C PRO A 45 6.08 1.35 0.13
N GLN A 46 6.40 0.94 -1.10
CA GLN A 46 5.52 1.12 -2.23
C GLN A 46 4.33 0.16 -2.06
N HIS A 47 3.19 0.78 -1.78
CA HIS A 47 1.81 0.30 -1.83
C HIS A 47 1.20 -0.34 -0.56
N PHE A 48 0.46 0.49 0.19
CA PHE A 48 -0.97 0.27 0.46
C PHE A 48 -1.73 1.62 0.35
N SER A 49 -2.79 1.62 -0.49
CA SER A 49 -3.86 2.64 -0.65
C SER A 49 -5.08 2.19 0.18
N PRO A 50 -5.95 3.06 0.76
CA PRO A 50 -6.76 4.02 0.01
C PRO A 50 -7.07 5.38 0.69
N GLY A 51 -7.22 6.41 -0.14
CA GLY A 51 -8.18 7.52 0.02
C GLY A 51 -7.97 8.57 1.10
N VAL A 52 -7.18 8.31 2.15
CA VAL A 52 -6.83 9.31 3.17
C VAL A 52 -5.42 8.98 3.66
N ALA A 53 -4.46 9.87 3.42
CA ALA A 53 -3.22 9.83 4.17
C ALA A 53 -3.55 10.00 5.66
N TRP A 54 -2.87 9.29 6.56
CA TRP A 54 -3.16 9.33 8.01
C TRP A 54 -3.19 10.79 8.57
N ASP A 55 -2.60 11.76 7.88
CA ASP A 55 -2.59 13.19 8.19
C ASP A 55 -3.81 13.99 7.68
N GLY A 56 -4.82 13.35 7.08
CA GLY A 56 -6.02 13.99 6.56
C GLY A 56 -5.85 14.65 5.18
N ARG A 57 -4.75 14.40 4.47
CA ARG A 57 -4.55 14.86 3.09
C ARG A 57 -4.93 13.78 2.07
N PHE A 58 -5.46 14.22 0.92
CA PHE A 58 -5.61 13.35 -0.25
C PHE A 58 -4.28 13.31 -0.99
N HIS A 59 -3.75 12.11 -1.24
CA HIS A 59 -2.69 11.95 -2.24
C HIS A 59 -3.34 12.01 -3.62
N THR A 60 -3.04 13.06 -4.39
CA THR A 60 -3.31 13.06 -5.83
C THR A 60 -2.29 12.16 -6.50
N ASP A 61 -2.78 11.08 -7.09
CA ASP A 61 -2.00 10.11 -7.85
C ASP A 61 -1.23 10.80 -9.00
N PRO A 62 0.04 10.47 -9.28
CA PRO A 62 0.65 10.80 -10.56
C PRO A 62 -0.16 10.15 -11.70
N GLU A 63 -0.33 10.92 -12.78
CA GLU A 63 -1.02 10.52 -14.01
C GLU A 63 -0.64 9.09 -14.44
N PRO A 64 -1.61 8.20 -14.68
CA PRO A 64 -1.33 6.79 -14.89
C PRO A 64 -0.53 6.59 -16.19
N ALA A 65 0.67 6.04 -16.06
CA ALA A 65 1.34 5.36 -17.18
C ALA A 65 0.36 4.32 -17.73
N ALA A 66 0.01 4.44 -19.01
CA ALA A 66 -1.09 3.73 -19.67
C ALA A 66 -1.18 2.25 -19.23
N PRO A 67 -2.19 1.87 -18.42
CA PRO A 67 -2.21 0.50 -17.89
C PRO A 67 -2.63 -0.56 -18.92
N ASP A 68 -2.41 -1.84 -18.59
CA ASP A 68 -2.86 -2.99 -19.38
C ASP A 68 -4.40 -3.02 -19.49
N LYS A 69 -4.92 -2.61 -20.66
CA LYS A 69 -6.37 -2.49 -20.96
C LYS A 69 -7.15 -3.75 -20.58
N ALA A 70 -6.61 -4.93 -20.89
CA ALA A 70 -7.24 -6.22 -20.62
C ALA A 70 -7.42 -6.51 -19.12
N LEU A 71 -6.44 -6.10 -18.30
CA LEU A 71 -6.52 -6.28 -16.85
C LEU A 71 -7.59 -5.38 -16.23
N ARG A 72 -7.66 -4.12 -16.68
CA ARG A 72 -8.69 -3.16 -16.24
C ARG A 72 -10.10 -3.59 -16.62
N GLU A 73 -10.31 -3.98 -17.88
CA GLU A 73 -11.62 -4.46 -18.33
C GLU A 73 -12.07 -5.70 -17.55
N SER A 74 -11.14 -6.59 -17.21
CA SER A 74 -11.45 -7.77 -16.39
C SER A 74 -11.87 -7.40 -14.96
N LEU A 75 -11.24 -6.39 -14.34
CA LEU A 75 -11.58 -5.91 -13.01
C LEU A 75 -12.93 -5.17 -12.97
N GLU A 76 -13.22 -4.34 -13.96
CA GLU A 76 -14.49 -3.59 -14.06
C GLU A 76 -15.71 -4.51 -14.21
N ALA A 77 -15.53 -5.69 -14.79
CA ALA A 77 -16.59 -6.67 -14.97
C ALA A 77 -16.88 -7.54 -13.71
N MET A 78 -16.07 -7.44 -12.64
CA MET A 78 -16.26 -8.25 -11.44
C MET A 78 -17.18 -7.58 -10.43
N ASP A 79 -18.05 -8.40 -9.82
CA ASP A 79 -18.88 -8.02 -8.67
C ASP A 79 -18.46 -8.87 -7.45
N PRO A 80 -17.61 -8.35 -6.55
CA PRO A 80 -17.09 -9.13 -5.42
C PRO A 80 -18.19 -9.48 -4.39
N ASP A 81 -19.26 -8.70 -4.31
CA ASP A 81 -20.33 -8.91 -3.32
C ASP A 81 -21.27 -10.06 -3.73
N ALA A 82 -21.34 -10.36 -5.02
CA ALA A 82 -22.11 -11.49 -5.56
C ALA A 82 -21.34 -12.82 -5.62
N MET A 83 -20.02 -12.80 -5.40
CA MET A 83 -19.16 -13.98 -5.55
C MET A 83 -19.07 -14.80 -4.26
N SER A 84 -19.13 -16.12 -4.37
CA SER A 84 -18.73 -17.01 -3.28
C SER A 84 -17.21 -16.93 -3.05
N PRO A 85 -16.72 -17.31 -1.85
CA PRO A 85 -15.28 -17.34 -1.56
C PRO A 85 -14.45 -18.17 -2.55
N ARG A 86 -15.03 -19.25 -3.09
CA ARG A 86 -14.37 -20.10 -4.09
C ARG A 86 -14.28 -19.40 -5.44
N GLU A 87 -15.36 -18.76 -5.88
CA GLU A 87 -15.39 -18.01 -7.15
C GLU A 87 -14.43 -16.82 -7.11
N ALA A 88 -14.37 -16.11 -5.97
CA ALA A 88 -13.42 -15.02 -5.77
C ALA A 88 -11.97 -15.51 -5.96
N LEU A 89 -11.62 -16.66 -5.35
CA LEU A 89 -10.30 -17.26 -5.51
C LEU A 89 -10.00 -17.63 -6.97
N GLU A 90 -10.96 -18.22 -7.66
CA GLU A 90 -10.82 -18.55 -9.09
C GLU A 90 -10.60 -17.31 -9.95
N ALA A 91 -11.32 -16.20 -9.69
CA ALA A 91 -11.13 -14.94 -10.38
C ALA A 91 -9.76 -14.32 -10.10
N LEU A 92 -9.24 -14.41 -8.87
CA LEU A 92 -7.88 -13.97 -8.53
C LEU A 92 -6.81 -14.74 -9.33
N TYR A 93 -6.98 -16.05 -9.52
CA TYR A 93 -6.07 -16.82 -10.36
C TYR A 93 -6.13 -16.40 -11.84
N ARG A 94 -7.32 -16.07 -12.35
CA ARG A 94 -7.48 -15.54 -13.72
C ARG A 94 -6.78 -14.19 -13.89
N LEU A 95 -6.93 -13.28 -12.92
CA LEU A 95 -6.24 -11.98 -12.91
C LEU A 95 -4.72 -12.13 -12.86
N LYS A 96 -4.21 -13.03 -12.01
CA LYS A 96 -2.77 -13.30 -11.91
C LYS A 96 -2.19 -13.77 -13.25
N SER A 97 -2.93 -14.59 -13.98
CA SER A 97 -2.52 -15.06 -15.31
C SER A 97 -2.43 -13.91 -16.32
N LEU A 98 -3.37 -12.95 -16.26
CA LEU A 98 -3.36 -11.76 -17.14
C LEU A 98 -2.21 -10.82 -16.78
N ALA A 99 -1.94 -10.60 -15.50
CA ALA A 99 -0.82 -9.77 -15.04
C ALA A 99 0.55 -10.39 -15.37
N GLY A 100 0.70 -11.70 -15.23
CA GLY A 100 1.94 -12.41 -15.59
C GLY A 100 2.22 -12.43 -17.09
N ALA A 101 1.19 -12.33 -17.94
CA ALA A 101 1.38 -12.22 -19.39
C ALA A 101 1.99 -10.86 -19.79
N ALA A 102 1.66 -9.78 -19.07
CA ALA A 102 2.25 -8.46 -19.28
C ALA A 102 3.73 -8.41 -18.85
N GLU A 103 4.08 -9.06 -17.73
CA GLU A 103 5.48 -9.13 -17.26
C GLU A 103 6.41 -9.87 -18.24
N VAL A 104 5.92 -10.93 -18.90
CA VAL A 104 6.72 -11.69 -19.89
C VAL A 104 7.06 -10.86 -21.12
N THR A 105 6.17 -9.94 -21.54
CA THR A 105 6.40 -9.06 -22.69
C THR A 105 7.50 -8.02 -22.43
N VAL A 106 7.65 -7.54 -21.19
CA VAL A 106 8.65 -6.53 -20.82
C VAL A 106 10.06 -7.12 -20.70
N LYS A 107 10.18 -8.42 -20.42
CA LYS A 107 11.47 -9.10 -20.15
C LYS A 107 12.08 -9.81 -21.36
N SER A 108 11.68 -9.48 -22.59
CA SER A 108 12.31 -10.02 -23.79
C SER A 108 13.62 -9.25 -24.09
N PRO A 109 14.81 -9.87 -23.99
CA PRO A 109 16.05 -9.24 -24.41
C PRO A 109 16.03 -9.05 -25.94
N GLN A 110 16.18 -7.81 -26.39
CA GLN A 110 16.39 -7.48 -27.80
C GLN A 110 17.58 -8.31 -28.32
N PRO A 111 17.46 -9.06 -29.43
CA PRO A 111 18.61 -9.67 -30.05
C PRO A 111 19.51 -8.54 -30.55
N ILE A 112 20.65 -8.35 -29.89
CA ILE A 112 21.73 -7.52 -30.40
C ILE A 112 22.17 -8.14 -31.73
N LEU A 113 21.67 -7.57 -32.83
CA LEU A 113 22.10 -7.89 -34.18
C LEU A 113 23.58 -7.54 -34.29
N SER A 114 24.41 -8.57 -34.17
CA SER A 114 25.80 -8.54 -34.55
C SER A 114 25.88 -8.40 -36.07
N SER A 115 26.26 -7.22 -36.56
CA SER A 115 26.65 -7.00 -37.95
C SER A 115 28.09 -6.52 -38.01
N ARG A 116 28.94 -7.46 -38.39
CA ARG A 116 30.17 -7.40 -39.21
C ARG A 116 30.98 -6.12 -39.24
#